data_AF-M2X3S4-F1
#
_entry.id   AF-M2X3S4-F1
#
_cell.length_a   1.000
_cell.length_b   1.000
_cell.length_c   1.000
_cell.angle_alpha   90.00
_cell.angle_beta   90.00
_cell.angle_gamma   90.00
#
_symmetry.space_group_name_H-M   'P 1'
#
loop_
_entity.id
_entity.type
_entity.pdbx_description
1 polymer ?
#
loop_
_entity_poly.entity_id
_entity_poly.type
_entity_poly.pdbx_seq_one_letter_code
_entity_poly.pdbx_strand_id
1 'polypeptide(L)'
;MAACSTETMEGEAQKKFTTGDKAYVKKDSMMYEIVIQQVAEPTVANGTARYFVHYVSWNESFDEWVEELDLYPFNAESQQLMNDLRQQALTEKDTENSVPEQENQLKRKRPSKETEKREEPLDAYSLFNIPGSLKRQLMDEWETVTREKMTLTLPREYTVRRILEIWATTKSKQSDSNKDDSTVQEFVNGIFELFNISLGKMLLYRYERPQHNQIFHENESPPEPIDVYGAEHLLRLFVKLPGLVRHLQVPEEAVLNIAQKSYEMLRFLQKNSRKFFSPQYEPLKSQDDSVQGENEDDMDEE
;
A
#
# COMPACT_ATOMS: atom_id res chain seq x y z
N MET A 1 -30.32 23.33 -61.17
CA MET A 1 -29.06 22.60 -60.92
C MET A 1 -28.43 23.21 -59.70
N ALA A 2 -28.52 22.52 -58.56
CA ALA A 2 -27.85 22.90 -57.33
C ALA A 2 -26.56 22.07 -57.23
N ALA A 3 -25.43 22.71 -56.95
CA ALA A 3 -24.18 22.08 -56.55
C ALA A 3 -23.56 23.04 -55.51
N CYS A 4 -23.83 22.81 -54.23
CA CYS A 4 -23.11 21.90 -53.33
C CYS A 4 -21.77 22.54 -52.90
N SER A 5 -21.89 23.46 -51.94
CA SER A 5 -20.78 23.90 -51.09
C SER A 5 -20.41 22.73 -50.17
N THR A 6 -19.18 22.25 -50.25
CA THR A 6 -18.65 21.32 -49.27
C THR A 6 -18.20 22.10 -48.04
N GLU A 7 -19.10 22.26 -47.07
CA GLU A 7 -18.73 22.57 -45.69
C GLU A 7 -18.12 21.31 -45.07
N THR A 8 -16.82 21.34 -44.84
CA THR A 8 -16.13 20.42 -43.95
C THR A 8 -16.63 20.69 -42.53
N MET A 9 -17.54 19.85 -42.04
CA MET A 9 -17.91 19.82 -40.62
C MET A 9 -16.79 19.13 -39.84
N GLU A 10 -15.81 19.90 -39.39
CA GLU A 10 -14.99 19.52 -38.24
C GLU A 10 -15.91 19.59 -37.01
N GLY A 11 -16.45 18.43 -36.61
CA GLY A 11 -17.15 18.31 -35.35
C GLY A 11 -16.14 18.49 -34.23
N GLU A 12 -16.11 19.68 -33.63
CA GLU A 12 -15.40 19.93 -32.39
C GLU A 12 -15.88 18.92 -31.34
N ALA A 13 -15.00 17.99 -30.93
CA ALA A 13 -15.26 17.10 -29.81
C ALA A 13 -15.43 17.96 -28.56
N GLN A 14 -16.68 18.13 -28.14
CA GLN A 14 -17.03 19.02 -27.05
C GLN A 14 -16.49 18.43 -25.73
N LYS A 15 -15.52 19.14 -25.12
CA LYS A 15 -14.88 18.73 -23.86
C LYS A 15 -15.94 18.63 -22.76
N LYS A 16 -16.14 17.43 -22.20
CA LYS A 16 -17.20 17.14 -21.21
C LYS A 16 -16.92 17.75 -19.83
N PHE A 17 -15.65 17.98 -19.52
CA PHE A 17 -15.21 18.61 -18.28
C PHE A 17 -14.06 19.60 -18.50
N THR A 18 -13.88 20.52 -17.56
CA THR A 18 -12.85 21.56 -17.58
C THR A 18 -12.01 21.58 -16.29
N THR A 19 -10.82 22.17 -16.35
CA THR A 19 -9.95 22.33 -15.18
C THR A 19 -10.68 23.10 -14.06
N GLY A 20 -10.67 22.54 -12.86
CA GLY A 20 -11.34 23.06 -11.67
C GLY A 20 -12.70 22.42 -11.40
N ASP A 21 -13.27 21.68 -12.36
CA ASP A 21 -14.55 21.01 -12.17
C ASP A 21 -14.42 19.90 -11.12
N LYS A 22 -15.45 19.81 -10.28
CA LYS A 22 -15.68 18.64 -9.44
C LYS A 22 -16.34 17.55 -10.27
N ALA A 23 -15.91 16.33 -10.07
CA ALA A 23 -16.47 15.15 -10.71
C ALA A 23 -16.36 13.94 -9.77
N TYR A 24 -16.93 12.82 -10.20
CA TYR A 24 -16.67 11.52 -9.61
C TYR A 24 -15.92 10.66 -10.62
N VAL A 25 -14.95 9.88 -10.15
CA VAL A 25 -14.33 8.82 -10.95
C VAL A 25 -14.80 7.49 -10.40
N LYS A 26 -15.31 6.63 -11.28
CA LYS A 26 -15.58 5.24 -10.91
C LYS A 26 -14.29 4.47 -11.08
N LYS A 27 -13.75 3.97 -9.96
CA LYS A 27 -12.65 3.02 -9.97
C LYS A 27 -13.21 1.73 -9.38
N ASP A 28 -13.30 0.73 -10.24
CA ASP A 28 -13.79 -0.58 -9.88
C ASP A 28 -15.28 -0.54 -9.44
N SER A 29 -15.59 -0.98 -8.22
CA SER A 29 -16.95 -0.95 -7.65
C SER A 29 -17.20 0.28 -6.77
N MET A 30 -16.28 1.24 -6.71
CA MET A 30 -16.41 2.44 -5.88
C MET A 30 -16.28 3.73 -6.70
N MET A 31 -16.96 4.77 -6.24
CA MET A 31 -16.84 6.11 -6.80
C MET A 31 -16.13 7.03 -5.82
N TYR A 32 -15.19 7.81 -6.35
CA TYR A 32 -14.39 8.76 -5.58
C TYR A 32 -14.64 10.18 -6.06
N GLU A 33 -14.80 11.12 -5.13
CA GLU A 33 -14.87 12.55 -5.46
C GLU A 33 -13.47 13.02 -5.91
N ILE A 34 -13.43 13.72 -7.04
CA ILE A 34 -12.20 14.25 -7.63
C ILE A 34 -12.35 15.71 -8.05
N VAL A 35 -11.22 16.38 -8.26
CA VAL A 35 -11.12 17.68 -8.90
C VAL A 35 -10.24 17.55 -10.14
N ILE A 36 -10.69 18.07 -11.27
CA ILE A 36 -9.92 18.03 -12.51
C ILE A 36 -8.83 19.11 -12.46
N GLN A 37 -7.58 18.69 -12.55
CA GLN A 37 -6.44 19.61 -12.57
C GLN A 37 -6.02 19.98 -14.00
N GLN A 38 -6.05 19.04 -14.94
CA GLN A 38 -5.64 19.30 -16.34
C GLN A 38 -6.50 18.51 -17.33
N VAL A 39 -6.61 19.04 -18.55
CA VAL A 39 -7.31 18.40 -19.67
C VAL A 39 -6.34 18.27 -20.83
N ALA A 40 -6.10 17.04 -21.28
CA ALA A 40 -5.30 16.75 -22.47
C ALA A 40 -6.22 16.62 -23.70
N GLU A 41 -5.78 17.18 -24.83
CA GLU A 41 -6.55 17.08 -26.07
C GLU A 41 -6.49 15.65 -26.64
N PRO A 42 -7.57 15.18 -27.29
CA PRO A 42 -7.60 13.88 -27.93
C PRO A 42 -6.45 13.76 -28.94
N THR A 43 -5.56 12.80 -28.73
CA THR A 43 -4.51 12.52 -29.73
C THR A 43 -5.13 11.69 -30.86
N VAL A 44 -4.69 11.92 -32.10
CA VAL A 44 -5.19 11.23 -33.32
C VAL A 44 -5.17 9.69 -33.20
N ALA A 45 -4.35 9.13 -32.31
CA ALA A 45 -4.26 7.70 -32.03
C ALA A 45 -5.28 7.15 -31.02
N ASN A 46 -5.77 7.96 -30.07
CA ASN A 46 -6.57 7.47 -28.92
C ASN A 46 -8.03 7.95 -28.92
N GLY A 47 -8.41 8.95 -29.72
CA GLY A 47 -9.82 9.33 -29.96
C GLY A 47 -10.62 9.91 -28.77
N THR A 48 -10.18 9.71 -27.53
CA THR A 48 -10.82 10.20 -26.29
C THR A 48 -9.94 11.20 -25.56
N ALA A 49 -10.56 12.22 -24.95
CA ALA A 49 -9.87 13.17 -24.08
C ALA A 49 -9.44 12.47 -22.77
N ARG A 50 -8.31 12.92 -22.22
CA ARG A 50 -7.81 12.46 -20.92
C ARG A 50 -7.78 13.63 -19.93
N TYR A 51 -8.01 13.31 -18.67
CA TYR A 51 -8.13 14.29 -17.59
C TYR A 51 -7.14 13.92 -16.49
N PHE A 52 -6.31 14.88 -16.04
CA PHE A 52 -5.47 14.70 -14.87
C PHE A 52 -6.29 15.08 -13.64
N VAL A 53 -6.50 14.13 -12.73
CA VAL A 53 -7.47 14.26 -11.64
C VAL A 53 -6.80 14.16 -10.28
N HIS A 54 -7.32 14.91 -9.32
CA HIS A 54 -6.93 14.87 -7.93
C HIS A 54 -8.06 14.29 -7.07
N TYR A 55 -7.75 13.28 -6.29
CA TYR A 55 -8.71 12.64 -5.39
C TYR A 55 -8.95 13.50 -4.14
N VAL A 56 -10.21 13.86 -3.88
CA VAL A 56 -10.56 14.72 -2.74
C VAL A 56 -10.24 14.00 -1.44
N SER A 57 -9.49 14.67 -0.55
CA SER A 57 -8.96 14.12 0.71
C SER A 57 -7.81 13.12 0.55
N TRP A 58 -7.25 13.00 -0.65
CA TRP A 58 -6.05 12.22 -0.94
C TRP A 58 -4.92 13.20 -1.26
N ASN A 59 -3.69 12.70 -1.41
CA ASN A 59 -2.54 13.56 -1.72
C ASN A 59 -2.19 13.50 -3.22
N GLU A 60 -1.44 14.50 -3.68
CA GLU A 60 -1.07 14.68 -5.09
C GLU A 60 -0.30 13.49 -5.72
N SER A 61 0.29 12.59 -4.93
CA SER A 61 0.97 11.41 -5.50
C SER A 61 0.02 10.30 -5.98
N PHE A 62 -1.28 10.47 -5.74
CA PHE A 62 -2.35 9.66 -6.30
C PHE A 62 -3.03 10.32 -7.50
N ASP A 63 -2.57 11.52 -7.89
CA ASP A 63 -3.11 12.20 -9.05
C ASP A 63 -2.69 11.44 -10.31
N GLU A 64 -3.66 11.15 -11.17
CA GLU A 64 -3.45 10.31 -12.35
C GLU A 64 -4.21 10.82 -13.56
N TRP A 65 -3.83 10.33 -14.74
CA TRP A 65 -4.56 10.58 -15.97
C TRP A 65 -5.65 9.53 -16.15
N VAL A 66 -6.90 9.96 -16.20
CA VAL A 66 -8.08 9.10 -16.42
C VAL A 66 -8.77 9.41 -17.74
N GLU A 67 -9.48 8.44 -18.29
CA GLU A 67 -10.22 8.58 -19.54
C GLU A 67 -11.64 9.14 -19.27
N GLU A 68 -12.23 9.80 -20.27
CA GLU A 68 -13.55 10.42 -20.12
C GLU A 68 -14.67 9.45 -19.71
N LEU A 69 -14.54 8.18 -20.08
CA LEU A 69 -15.54 7.15 -19.83
C LEU A 69 -15.67 6.80 -18.33
N ASP A 70 -14.60 7.01 -17.56
CA ASP A 70 -14.58 6.71 -16.12
C ASP A 70 -15.07 7.89 -15.27
N LEU A 71 -15.36 9.04 -15.92
CA LEU A 71 -15.76 10.28 -15.28
C LEU A 71 -17.27 10.52 -15.30
N TYR A 72 -17.78 10.81 -14.11
CA TYR A 72 -19.18 11.10 -13.82
C TYR A 72 -19.32 12.55 -13.35
N PRO A 73 -20.34 13.27 -13.83
CA PRO A 73 -20.56 14.66 -13.43
C PRO A 73 -20.92 14.79 -11.95
N PHE A 74 -20.55 15.91 -11.35
CA PHE A 74 -20.96 16.23 -9.98
C PHE A 74 -22.44 16.65 -9.94
N ASN A 75 -23.32 15.65 -9.98
CA ASN A 75 -24.78 15.80 -9.95
C ASN A 75 -25.43 14.83 -8.96
N ALA A 76 -26.72 15.02 -8.69
CA ALA A 76 -27.46 14.21 -7.72
C ALA A 76 -27.50 12.72 -8.10
N GLU A 77 -27.54 12.41 -9.39
CA GLU A 77 -27.58 11.03 -9.91
C GLU A 77 -26.26 10.29 -9.63
N SER A 78 -25.12 10.92 -9.94
CA SER A 78 -23.79 10.36 -9.67
C SER A 78 -23.52 10.25 -8.16
N GLN A 79 -24.02 11.21 -7.37
CA GLN A 79 -23.93 11.16 -5.92
C GLN A 79 -24.78 10.02 -5.33
N GLN A 80 -25.98 9.77 -5.88
CA GLN A 80 -26.80 8.61 -5.51
C GLN A 80 -26.09 7.31 -5.87
N LEU A 81 -25.52 7.19 -7.08
CA LEU A 81 -24.75 6.02 -7.48
C LEU A 81 -23.57 5.75 -6.53
N MET A 82 -22.83 6.78 -6.10
CA MET A 82 -21.78 6.63 -5.08
C MET A 82 -22.34 6.10 -3.75
N ASN A 83 -23.49 6.61 -3.30
CA ASN A 83 -24.12 6.17 -2.05
C ASN A 83 -24.67 4.74 -2.15
N ASP A 84 -25.28 4.38 -3.27
CA ASP A 84 -25.82 3.05 -3.52
C ASP A 84 -24.71 2.01 -3.60
N LEU A 85 -23.60 2.30 -4.29
CA LEU A 85 -22.42 1.44 -4.30
C LEU A 85 -21.81 1.26 -2.91
N ARG A 86 -21.78 2.32 -2.09
CA ARG A 86 -21.37 2.22 -0.68
C ARG A 86 -22.32 1.35 0.14
N GLN A 87 -23.63 1.46 -0.08
CA GLN A 87 -24.63 0.63 0.62
C GLN A 87 -24.58 -0.83 0.17
N GLN A 88 -24.41 -1.10 -1.13
CA GLN A 88 -24.27 -2.44 -1.67
C GLN A 88 -23.07 -3.16 -1.05
N ALA A 89 -21.91 -2.48 -0.99
CA ALA A 89 -20.70 -3.01 -0.34
C ALA A 89 -20.89 -3.31 1.17
N LEU A 90 -21.86 -2.65 1.83
CA LEU A 90 -22.23 -2.95 3.21
C LEU A 90 -23.19 -4.14 3.31
N THR A 91 -24.16 -4.26 2.39
CA THR A 91 -25.17 -5.34 2.40
C THR A 91 -24.65 -6.69 1.90
N GLU A 92 -23.65 -6.70 1.02
CA GLU A 92 -22.97 -7.93 0.58
C GLU A 92 -22.21 -8.60 1.75
N LYS A 93 -21.77 -7.81 2.75
CA LYS A 93 -21.13 -8.34 3.97
C LYS A 93 -22.12 -9.02 4.94
N ASP A 94 -23.40 -8.69 4.87
CA ASP A 94 -24.43 -9.27 5.77
C ASP A 94 -25.03 -10.59 5.22
N THR A 95 -24.91 -10.84 3.91
CA THR A 95 -25.47 -12.05 3.29
C THR A 95 -24.55 -13.27 3.33
N GLU A 96 -23.25 -13.11 3.58
CA GLU A 96 -22.33 -14.24 3.81
C GLU A 96 -22.44 -14.87 5.22
N ASN A 97 -23.17 -14.25 6.16
CA ASN A 97 -23.34 -14.74 7.53
C ASN A 97 -24.66 -15.51 7.79
N SER A 98 -25.37 -15.94 6.75
CA SER A 98 -26.64 -16.69 6.89
C SER A 98 -26.77 -17.84 5.89
N VAL A 99 -26.15 -18.98 6.18
CA VAL A 99 -26.53 -20.26 5.56
C VAL A 99 -26.76 -21.31 6.66
N PRO A 100 -27.98 -21.83 6.83
CA PRO A 100 -28.20 -23.10 7.51
C PRO A 100 -27.96 -24.25 6.54
N GLU A 101 -27.18 -25.21 7.04
CA GLU A 101 -26.89 -26.53 6.49
C GLU A 101 -28.16 -27.37 6.28
N GLN A 102 -28.37 -27.91 5.06
CA GLN A 102 -29.02 -29.23 4.88
C GLN A 102 -28.83 -29.83 3.45
N GLU A 103 -28.21 -31.01 3.46
CA GLU A 103 -28.26 -32.19 2.58
C GLU A 103 -28.83 -32.17 1.13
N ASN A 104 -27.91 -32.50 0.20
CA ASN A 104 -27.83 -33.75 -0.59
C ASN A 104 -28.66 -33.97 -1.90
N GLN A 105 -27.92 -34.50 -2.90
CA GLN A 105 -28.30 -35.33 -4.06
C GLN A 105 -28.55 -34.73 -5.47
N LEU A 106 -27.51 -34.93 -6.32
CA LEU A 106 -27.54 -35.53 -7.68
C LEU A 106 -28.41 -34.91 -8.80
N LYS A 107 -27.77 -34.31 -9.83
CA LYS A 107 -27.67 -34.86 -11.21
C LYS A 107 -27.02 -33.88 -12.22
N ARG A 108 -26.25 -34.49 -13.13
CA ARG A 108 -25.47 -33.92 -14.25
C ARG A 108 -26.36 -33.17 -15.27
N LYS A 109 -25.87 -32.02 -15.77
CA LYS A 109 -25.83 -31.65 -17.21
C LYS A 109 -25.13 -30.29 -17.38
N ARG A 110 -24.10 -30.24 -18.24
CA ARG A 110 -23.45 -29.00 -18.71
C ARG A 110 -24.48 -28.10 -19.43
N PRO A 111 -24.29 -26.77 -19.40
CA PRO A 111 -23.81 -26.13 -20.63
C PRO A 111 -22.80 -24.99 -20.44
N SER A 112 -22.07 -24.73 -21.53
CA SER A 112 -21.40 -23.48 -21.95
C SER A 112 -20.55 -22.66 -20.98
N LYS A 113 -19.24 -22.60 -21.31
CA LYS A 113 -18.32 -21.51 -20.94
C LYS A 113 -18.88 -20.16 -21.38
N GLU A 114 -19.52 -19.44 -20.48
CA GLU A 114 -19.39 -17.99 -20.44
C GLU A 114 -18.21 -17.70 -19.52
N THR A 115 -17.22 -17.02 -20.07
CA THR A 115 -16.05 -16.58 -19.30
C THR A 115 -16.53 -15.36 -18.52
N GLU A 116 -17.20 -15.59 -17.40
CA GLU A 116 -17.30 -14.59 -16.34
C GLU A 116 -15.86 -14.26 -15.96
N LYS A 117 -15.35 -13.14 -16.48
CA LYS A 117 -14.25 -12.44 -15.85
C LYS A 117 -14.76 -12.11 -14.46
N ARG A 118 -14.42 -12.97 -13.51
CA ARG A 118 -14.48 -12.69 -12.08
C ARG A 118 -13.70 -11.39 -11.91
N GLU A 119 -14.42 -10.27 -11.77
CA GLU A 119 -13.82 -9.01 -11.39
C GLU A 119 -13.32 -9.22 -9.97
N GLU A 120 -12.01 -9.51 -9.85
CA GLU A 120 -11.33 -9.59 -8.58
C GLU A 120 -11.52 -8.22 -7.89
N PRO A 121 -12.12 -8.17 -6.68
CA PRO A 121 -12.31 -6.91 -5.97
C PRO A 121 -10.97 -6.22 -5.81
N LEU A 122 -10.88 -4.91 -6.12
CA LEU A 122 -9.58 -4.26 -6.05
C LEU A 122 -9.01 -4.33 -4.66
N ASP A 123 -7.76 -4.76 -4.66
CA ASP A 123 -7.04 -5.16 -3.48
C ASP A 123 -6.85 -3.92 -2.61
N ALA A 124 -7.60 -3.74 -1.51
CA ALA A 124 -7.35 -2.65 -0.54
C ALA A 124 -5.88 -2.64 -0.07
N TYR A 125 -5.20 -3.78 -0.22
CA TYR A 125 -3.78 -4.00 0.01
C TYR A 125 -2.85 -3.32 -1.03
N SER A 126 -3.36 -2.89 -2.18
CA SER A 126 -2.65 -2.05 -3.16
C SER A 126 -2.41 -0.62 -2.66
N LEU A 127 -3.14 -0.18 -1.62
CA LEU A 127 -2.98 1.16 -1.02
C LEU A 127 -1.65 1.34 -0.27
N PHE A 128 -0.99 0.24 0.08
CA PHE A 128 0.30 0.27 0.74
C PHE A 128 1.42 0.56 -0.25
N ASN A 129 1.57 1.83 -0.63
CA ASN A 129 2.63 2.26 -1.53
C ASN A 129 3.83 2.84 -0.78
N ILE A 130 5.02 2.29 -1.06
CA ILE A 130 6.28 2.81 -0.52
C ILE A 130 6.83 3.91 -1.44
N PRO A 131 7.13 5.12 -0.92
CA PRO A 131 7.76 6.19 -1.69
C PRO A 131 9.07 5.75 -2.38
N GLY A 132 9.30 6.21 -3.60
CA GLY A 132 10.46 5.80 -4.42
C GLY A 132 11.82 6.02 -3.75
N SER A 133 11.98 7.08 -2.95
CA SER A 133 13.21 7.31 -2.20
C SER A 133 13.45 6.26 -1.11
N LEU A 134 12.38 5.76 -0.48
CA LEU A 134 12.47 4.69 0.51
C LEU A 134 12.66 3.32 -0.17
N LYS A 135 12.11 3.12 -1.38
CA LYS A 135 12.47 1.96 -2.21
C LYS A 135 13.97 1.94 -2.54
N ARG A 136 14.56 3.09 -2.87
CA ARG A 136 16.01 3.21 -3.05
C ARG A 136 16.78 2.86 -1.78
N GLN A 137 16.35 3.40 -0.64
CA GLN A 137 16.93 3.06 0.67
C GLN A 137 16.94 1.54 0.92
N LEU A 138 15.84 0.84 0.62
CA LEU A 138 15.77 -0.62 0.75
C LEU A 138 16.74 -1.35 -0.20
N MET A 139 16.90 -0.87 -1.43
CA MET A 139 17.83 -1.45 -2.39
C MET A 139 19.29 -1.27 -1.94
N ASP A 140 19.66 -0.05 -1.54
CA ASP A 140 21.00 0.28 -1.05
C ASP A 140 21.34 -0.55 0.20
N GLU A 141 20.38 -0.70 1.12
CA GLU A 141 20.53 -1.51 2.33
C GLU A 141 20.69 -3.01 2.02
N TRP A 142 19.88 -3.54 1.09
CA TRP A 142 20.01 -4.92 0.65
C TRP A 142 21.37 -5.20 0.02
N GLU A 143 21.87 -4.27 -0.80
CA GLU A 143 23.17 -4.33 -1.45
C GLU A 143 24.30 -4.33 -0.40
N THR A 144 24.21 -3.42 0.59
CA THR A 144 25.18 -3.32 1.69
C THR A 144 25.21 -4.60 2.54
N VAL A 145 24.05 -5.14 2.92
CA VAL A 145 23.99 -6.33 3.77
C VAL A 145 24.35 -7.61 3.02
N THR A 146 23.85 -7.76 1.79
CA THR A 146 23.94 -9.02 1.05
C THR A 146 25.20 -9.11 0.20
N ARG A 147 25.55 -8.03 -0.52
CA ARG A 147 26.70 -8.02 -1.42
C ARG A 147 27.97 -7.61 -0.70
N GLU A 148 27.90 -6.57 0.12
CA GLU A 148 29.08 -6.04 0.82
C GLU A 148 29.38 -6.77 2.14
N LYS A 149 28.49 -7.68 2.57
CA LYS A 149 28.67 -8.49 3.79
C LYS A 149 28.89 -7.62 5.02
N MET A 150 28.12 -6.55 5.11
CA MET A 150 28.12 -5.61 6.23
C MET A 150 26.84 -5.78 7.05
N THR A 151 26.90 -5.49 8.34
CA THR A 151 25.74 -5.49 9.23
C THR A 151 25.61 -4.17 9.93
N LEU A 152 24.38 -3.75 10.20
CA LEU A 152 24.13 -2.54 10.99
C LEU A 152 24.68 -2.71 12.40
N THR A 153 25.20 -1.62 12.96
CA THR A 153 25.54 -1.57 14.38
C THR A 153 24.27 -1.59 15.22
N LEU A 154 24.20 -2.52 16.16
CA LEU A 154 23.11 -2.66 17.12
C LEU A 154 23.65 -2.49 18.55
N PRO A 155 22.90 -1.85 19.47
CA PRO A 155 21.59 -1.23 19.26
C PRO A 155 21.66 0.10 18.49
N ARG A 156 20.58 0.46 17.79
CA ARG A 156 20.48 1.72 17.05
C ARG A 156 20.22 2.90 17.99
N GLU A 157 20.78 4.06 17.66
CA GLU A 157 20.50 5.32 18.39
C GLU A 157 19.01 5.69 18.32
N TYR A 158 18.43 5.58 17.12
CA TYR A 158 17.00 5.75 16.89
C TYR A 158 16.36 4.39 16.71
N THR A 159 15.92 3.82 17.83
CA THR A 159 15.19 2.55 17.84
C THR A 159 13.80 2.70 17.23
N VAL A 160 13.19 1.60 16.80
CA VAL A 160 11.81 1.61 16.28
C VAL A 160 10.85 2.23 17.30
N ARG A 161 10.99 1.89 18.59
CA ARG A 161 10.18 2.49 19.67
C ARG A 161 10.33 4.01 19.63
N ARG A 162 11.56 4.49 19.62
CA ARG A 162 11.83 5.93 19.66
C ARG A 162 11.28 6.65 18.44
N ILE A 163 11.36 6.05 17.26
CA ILE A 163 10.83 6.63 16.02
C ILE A 163 9.29 6.73 16.11
N LEU A 164 8.61 5.66 16.56
CA LEU A 164 7.15 5.65 16.72
C LEU A 164 6.67 6.69 17.74
N GLU A 165 7.36 6.83 18.88
CA GLU A 165 7.06 7.85 19.89
C GLU A 165 7.19 9.27 19.34
N ILE A 166 8.26 9.55 18.59
CA ILE A 166 8.48 10.87 17.98
C ILE A 166 7.37 11.15 16.96
N TRP A 167 7.00 10.16 16.15
CA TRP A 167 5.91 10.30 15.18
C TRP A 167 4.57 10.57 15.86
N ALA A 168 4.19 9.77 16.86
CA ALA A 168 2.96 9.95 17.62
C ALA A 168 2.90 11.35 18.25
N THR A 169 3.97 11.77 18.94
CA THR A 169 4.07 13.11 19.55
C THR A 169 3.96 14.23 18.51
N THR A 170 4.46 14.01 17.29
CA THR A 170 4.34 14.98 16.19
C THR A 170 2.90 15.08 15.70
N LYS A 171 2.16 13.97 15.66
CA LYS A 171 0.75 13.93 15.26
C LYS A 171 -0.16 14.58 16.30
N SER A 172 0.03 14.30 17.59
CA SER A 172 -0.73 14.95 18.66
C SER A 172 -0.53 16.47 18.69
N LYS A 173 0.61 16.99 18.21
CA LYS A 173 0.85 18.45 18.08
C LYS A 173 0.21 19.09 16.85
N GLN A 174 -0.14 18.30 15.83
CA GLN A 174 -0.74 18.79 14.59
C GLN A 174 -2.27 18.72 14.60
N SER A 175 -2.85 17.96 15.52
CA SER A 175 -4.27 17.65 15.59
C SER A 175 -4.78 17.87 17.01
N ASP A 176 -5.72 18.81 17.20
CA ASP A 176 -6.38 19.05 18.50
C ASP A 176 -7.51 18.03 18.78
N SER A 177 -7.69 17.02 17.92
CA SER A 177 -8.77 16.03 18.05
C SER A 177 -8.33 14.79 18.85
N ASN A 178 -8.95 14.59 20.02
CA ASN A 178 -8.75 13.38 20.85
C ASN A 178 -9.02 12.06 20.10
N LYS A 179 -9.91 12.06 19.10
CA LYS A 179 -10.22 10.84 18.34
C LYS A 179 -9.05 10.43 17.44
N ASP A 180 -8.39 11.39 16.79
CA ASP A 180 -7.25 11.12 15.92
C ASP A 180 -6.06 10.60 16.74
N ASP A 181 -5.84 11.16 17.94
CA ASP A 181 -4.79 10.69 18.87
C ASP A 181 -5.00 9.21 19.27
N SER A 182 -6.23 8.79 19.61
CA SER A 182 -6.53 7.38 19.89
C SER A 182 -6.19 6.47 18.71
N THR A 183 -6.59 6.85 17.49
CA THR A 183 -6.29 6.04 16.29
C THR A 183 -4.80 5.94 15.99
N VAL A 184 -4.04 7.01 16.28
CA VAL A 184 -2.58 7.02 16.14
C VAL A 184 -1.94 6.08 17.15
N GLN A 185 -2.39 6.10 18.41
CA GLN A 185 -1.88 5.19 19.45
C GLN A 185 -2.22 3.72 19.13
N GLU A 186 -3.43 3.43 18.68
CA GLU A 186 -3.82 2.08 18.24
C GLU A 186 -2.92 1.59 17.09
N PHE A 187 -2.66 2.44 16.11
CA PHE A 187 -1.74 2.12 15.01
C PHE A 187 -0.31 1.87 15.52
N VAL A 188 0.22 2.74 16.39
CA VAL A 188 1.56 2.57 16.97
C VAL A 188 1.67 1.27 17.75
N ASN A 189 0.68 0.93 18.57
CA ASN A 189 0.65 -0.32 19.33
C ASN A 189 0.54 -1.54 18.40
N GLY A 190 -0.21 -1.44 17.30
CA GLY A 190 -0.26 -2.48 16.28
C GLY A 190 1.10 -2.72 15.61
N ILE A 191 1.79 -1.65 15.21
CA ILE A 191 3.14 -1.75 14.62
C ILE A 191 4.16 -2.26 15.65
N PHE A 192 4.04 -1.85 16.91
CA PHE A 192 4.87 -2.32 18.01
C PHE A 192 4.84 -3.85 18.12
N GLU A 193 3.65 -4.41 18.29
CA GLU A 193 3.45 -5.85 18.48
C GLU A 193 3.89 -6.61 17.22
N LEU A 194 3.46 -6.11 16.06
CA LEU A 194 3.76 -6.73 14.78
C LEU A 194 5.27 -6.78 14.52
N PHE A 195 6.01 -5.72 14.87
CA PHE A 195 7.46 -5.68 14.70
C PHE A 195 8.15 -6.73 15.57
N ASN A 196 7.80 -6.80 16.86
CA ASN A 196 8.36 -7.77 17.80
C ASN A 196 8.12 -9.22 17.35
N ILE A 197 6.92 -9.53 16.85
CA ILE A 197 6.58 -10.89 16.36
C ILE A 197 7.28 -11.21 15.04
N SER A 198 7.36 -10.24 14.11
CA SER A 198 7.76 -10.49 12.72
C SER A 198 9.26 -10.40 12.49
N LEU A 199 10.03 -9.68 13.31
CA LEU A 199 11.44 -9.38 13.05
C LEU A 199 12.26 -10.64 12.73
N GLY A 200 12.43 -11.53 13.72
CA GLY A 200 13.26 -12.73 13.57
C GLY A 200 12.73 -13.74 12.54
N LYS A 201 11.43 -13.66 12.22
CA LYS A 201 10.74 -14.57 11.29
C LYS A 201 10.96 -14.16 9.84
N MET A 202 10.80 -12.88 9.50
CA MET A 202 10.68 -12.46 8.09
C MET A 202 11.35 -11.13 7.72
N LEU A 203 11.88 -10.36 8.67
CA LEU A 203 12.44 -9.03 8.37
C LEU A 203 13.97 -9.02 8.26
N LEU A 204 14.65 -10.08 8.70
CA LEU A 204 16.11 -10.19 8.68
C LEU A 204 16.61 -10.91 7.42
N TYR A 205 17.68 -10.39 6.82
CA TYR A 205 18.44 -11.08 5.79
C TYR A 205 19.33 -12.16 6.43
N ARG A 206 19.80 -13.10 5.60
CA ARG A 206 20.61 -14.24 6.06
C ARG A 206 21.84 -13.82 6.89
N TYR A 207 22.49 -12.72 6.52
CA TYR A 207 23.70 -12.23 7.16
C TYR A 207 23.46 -11.49 8.48
N GLU A 208 22.23 -11.05 8.77
CA GLU A 208 21.89 -10.41 10.04
C GLU A 208 21.51 -11.44 11.13
N ARG A 209 21.21 -12.69 10.74
CA ARG A 209 20.76 -13.74 11.66
C ARG A 209 21.78 -14.08 12.75
N PRO A 210 23.10 -14.18 12.48
CA PRO A 210 24.08 -14.42 13.55
C PRO A 210 24.07 -13.32 14.61
N GLN A 211 24.02 -12.06 14.19
CA GLN A 211 23.94 -10.91 15.11
C GLN A 211 22.65 -10.94 15.94
N HIS A 212 21.51 -11.25 15.31
CA HIS A 212 20.24 -11.42 16.04
C HIS A 212 20.33 -12.55 17.06
N ASN A 213 20.87 -13.72 16.68
CA ASN A 213 20.95 -14.86 17.59
C ASN A 213 21.83 -14.55 18.81
N GLN A 214 22.94 -13.85 18.61
CA GLN A 214 23.79 -13.38 19.70
C GLN A 214 23.04 -12.46 20.68
N ILE A 215 22.18 -11.57 20.18
CA ILE A 215 21.46 -10.61 21.03
C ILE A 215 20.28 -11.26 21.77
N PHE A 216 19.52 -12.14 21.09
CA PHE A 216 18.22 -12.62 21.59
C PHE A 216 18.20 -14.08 22.07
N HIS A 217 19.12 -14.93 21.60
CA HIS A 217 19.18 -16.35 22.00
C HIS A 217 20.33 -16.66 22.96
N GLU A 218 21.45 -15.94 22.88
CA GLU A 218 22.61 -16.13 23.76
C GLU A 218 22.56 -15.27 25.04
N ASN A 219 21.59 -14.36 25.14
CA ASN A 219 21.41 -13.47 26.29
C ASN A 219 20.33 -14.01 27.24
N GLU A 220 20.65 -14.13 28.54
CA GLU A 220 19.73 -14.60 29.58
C GLU A 220 18.53 -13.65 29.79
N SER A 221 18.72 -12.35 29.50
CA SER A 221 17.66 -11.34 29.57
C SER A 221 17.71 -10.49 28.30
N PRO A 222 17.16 -11.00 27.19
CA PRO A 222 17.23 -10.31 25.92
C PRO A 222 16.32 -9.06 25.95
N PRO A 223 16.76 -7.93 25.37
CA PRO A 223 15.89 -6.77 25.17
C PRO A 223 14.74 -7.11 24.20
N GLU A 224 13.76 -6.21 24.05
CA GLU A 224 12.75 -6.35 23.00
C GLU A 224 13.33 -5.92 21.64
N PRO A 225 12.96 -6.59 20.53
CA PRO A 225 13.39 -6.21 19.18
C PRO A 225 13.21 -4.72 18.86
N ILE A 226 12.07 -4.16 19.26
CA ILE A 226 11.73 -2.76 19.02
C ILE A 226 12.69 -1.74 19.69
N ASP A 227 13.42 -2.17 20.71
CA ASP A 227 14.40 -1.38 21.47
C ASP A 227 15.84 -1.55 20.98
N VAL A 228 16.05 -2.40 19.97
CA VAL A 228 17.39 -2.67 19.42
C VAL A 228 17.50 -2.18 17.98
N TYR A 229 16.50 -2.49 17.16
CA TYR A 229 16.52 -2.23 15.72
C TYR A 229 15.99 -0.83 15.37
N GLY A 230 16.27 -0.37 14.14
CA GLY A 230 16.02 1.00 13.70
C GLY A 230 15.06 1.13 12.52
N ALA A 231 15.14 2.27 11.84
CA ALA A 231 14.26 2.63 10.72
C ALA A 231 14.38 1.70 9.52
N GLU A 232 15.56 1.12 9.32
CA GLU A 232 15.90 0.17 8.28
C GLU A 232 14.97 -1.05 8.34
N HIS A 233 14.92 -1.73 9.50
CA HIS A 233 14.07 -2.89 9.72
C HIS A 233 12.59 -2.54 9.80
N LEU A 234 12.25 -1.36 10.34
CA LEU A 234 10.87 -0.86 10.32
C LEU A 234 10.37 -0.67 8.89
N LEU A 235 11.21 -0.16 7.99
CA LEU A 235 10.84 0.00 6.59
C LEU A 235 10.59 -1.35 5.91
N ARG A 236 11.38 -2.39 6.24
CA ARG A 236 11.11 -3.76 5.78
C ARG A 236 9.77 -4.30 6.28
N LEU A 237 9.35 -3.94 7.50
CA LEU A 237 8.01 -4.30 7.99
C LEU A 237 6.92 -3.70 7.09
N PHE A 238 7.04 -2.43 6.70
CA PHE A 238 6.07 -1.79 5.79
C PHE A 238 6.00 -2.45 4.40
N VAL A 239 7.07 -3.09 3.93
CA VAL A 239 7.04 -3.92 2.70
C VAL A 239 6.20 -5.18 2.90
N LYS A 240 6.24 -5.80 4.08
CA LYS A 240 5.53 -7.04 4.40
C LYS A 240 4.12 -6.81 4.93
N LEU A 241 3.82 -5.60 5.40
CA LEU A 241 2.56 -5.21 6.01
C LEU A 241 1.32 -5.58 5.18
N PRO A 242 1.27 -5.41 3.84
CA PRO A 242 0.09 -5.79 3.06
C PRO A 242 -0.23 -7.28 3.17
N GLY A 243 0.80 -8.13 3.09
CA GLY A 243 0.65 -9.58 3.25
C GLY A 243 0.25 -9.96 4.67
N LEU A 244 0.77 -9.26 5.68
CA LEU A 244 0.44 -9.49 7.09
C LEU A 244 -1.01 -9.11 7.40
N VAL A 245 -1.46 -7.93 6.95
CA VAL A 245 -2.85 -7.47 7.11
C VAL A 245 -3.81 -8.46 6.45
N ARG A 246 -3.44 -9.03 5.29
CA ARG A 246 -4.24 -10.04 4.59
C ARG A 246 -4.36 -11.32 5.39
N HIS A 247 -3.24 -11.79 5.91
CA HIS A 247 -3.19 -13.01 6.71
C HIS A 247 -3.97 -12.88 8.03
N LEU A 248 -3.93 -11.69 8.63
CA LEU A 248 -4.66 -11.38 9.86
C LEU A 248 -6.15 -11.13 9.64
N GLN A 249 -6.64 -11.19 8.38
CA GLN A 249 -8.04 -10.97 8.01
C GLN A 249 -8.61 -9.68 8.61
N VAL A 250 -7.82 -8.59 8.55
CA VAL A 250 -8.23 -7.30 9.08
C VAL A 250 -9.45 -6.79 8.29
N PRO A 251 -10.51 -6.28 8.97
CA PRO A 251 -11.67 -5.72 8.29
C PRO A 251 -11.27 -4.60 7.33
N GLU A 252 -11.86 -4.57 6.15
CA GLU A 252 -11.51 -3.65 5.06
C GLU A 252 -11.54 -2.16 5.49
N GLU A 253 -12.50 -1.77 6.32
CA GLU A 253 -12.59 -0.41 6.88
C GLU A 253 -11.35 -0.05 7.71
N ALA A 254 -10.82 -1.01 8.48
CA ALA A 254 -9.60 -0.84 9.25
C ALA A 254 -8.35 -0.86 8.35
N VAL A 255 -8.36 -1.63 7.25
CA VAL A 255 -7.27 -1.64 6.26
C VAL A 255 -7.04 -0.25 5.67
N LEU A 256 -8.10 0.48 5.34
CA LEU A 256 -8.00 1.86 4.83
C LEU A 256 -7.29 2.78 5.84
N ASN A 257 -7.66 2.71 7.12
CA ASN A 257 -7.03 3.51 8.17
C ASN A 257 -5.55 3.12 8.35
N ILE A 258 -5.26 1.82 8.41
CA ILE A 258 -3.88 1.31 8.51
C ILE A 258 -3.05 1.78 7.32
N ALA A 259 -3.58 1.70 6.09
CA ALA A 259 -2.89 2.16 4.89
C ALA A 259 -2.60 3.66 4.94
N GLN A 260 -3.57 4.47 5.37
CA GLN A 260 -3.40 5.91 5.55
C GLN A 260 -2.31 6.24 6.58
N LYS A 261 -2.38 5.66 7.79
CA LYS A 261 -1.38 5.90 8.84
C LYS A 261 0.00 5.37 8.45
N SER A 262 0.06 4.24 7.72
CA SER A 262 1.29 3.72 7.14
C SER A 262 1.92 4.71 6.17
N TYR A 263 1.13 5.28 5.27
CA TYR A 263 1.61 6.29 4.34
C TYR A 263 2.14 7.54 5.06
N GLU A 264 1.42 8.03 6.08
CA GLU A 264 1.86 9.18 6.89
C GLU A 264 3.16 8.90 7.64
N MET A 265 3.34 7.68 8.16
CA MET A 265 4.58 7.23 8.82
C MET A 265 5.73 7.13 7.81
N LEU A 266 5.51 6.54 6.63
CA LEU A 266 6.52 6.48 5.57
C LEU A 266 6.94 7.88 5.11
N ARG A 267 6.00 8.84 5.01
CA ARG A 267 6.33 10.25 4.73
C ARG A 267 7.14 10.88 5.85
N PHE A 268 6.84 10.56 7.12
CA PHE A 268 7.63 11.03 8.24
C PHE A 268 9.07 10.49 8.20
N LEU A 269 9.26 9.20 7.89
CA LEU A 269 10.58 8.61 7.67
C LEU A 269 11.32 9.30 6.51
N GLN A 270 10.63 9.55 5.40
CA GLN A 270 11.19 10.23 4.23
C GLN A 270 11.68 11.65 4.57
N LYS A 271 10.87 12.44 5.30
CA LYS A 271 11.23 13.81 5.70
C LYS A 271 12.42 13.85 6.67
N ASN A 272 12.60 12.80 7.46
CA ASN A 272 13.65 12.68 8.47
C ASN A 272 14.73 11.67 8.07
N SER A 273 14.88 11.40 6.77
CA SER A 273 15.71 10.29 6.29
C SER A 273 17.16 10.38 6.76
N ARG A 274 17.77 11.57 6.65
CA ARG A 274 19.15 11.83 7.12
C ARG A 274 19.36 11.57 8.60
N LYS A 275 18.30 11.67 9.40
CA LYS A 275 18.36 11.46 10.86
C LYS A 275 18.19 9.99 11.20
N PHE A 276 17.28 9.29 10.54
CA PHE A 276 16.91 7.92 10.90
C PHE A 276 17.69 6.84 10.16
N PHE A 277 18.11 7.10 8.93
CA PHE A 277 18.91 6.16 8.13
C PHE A 277 20.39 6.56 8.21
N SER A 278 21.03 6.14 9.30
CA SER A 278 22.44 6.45 9.56
C SER A 278 23.35 5.31 9.07
N PRO A 279 24.40 5.60 8.27
CA PRO A 279 25.26 4.59 7.65
C PRO A 279 26.29 4.01 8.64
N GLN A 280 25.83 3.43 9.74
CA GLN A 280 26.69 2.76 10.71
C GLN A 280 26.68 1.27 10.42
N TYR A 281 27.51 0.87 9.46
CA TYR A 281 27.70 -0.52 9.06
C TYR A 281 29.07 -1.00 9.49
N GLU A 282 29.13 -2.21 10.05
CA GLU A 282 30.35 -2.91 10.41
C GLU A 282 30.49 -4.17 9.55
N PRO A 283 31.71 -4.59 9.19
CA PRO A 283 31.93 -5.86 8.52
C PRO A 283 31.37 -7.02 9.35
N LEU A 284 30.83 -8.03 8.68
CA LEU A 284 30.43 -9.27 9.34
C LEU A 284 31.61 -9.80 10.17
N LYS A 285 31.37 -9.97 11.48
CA LYS A 285 32.30 -10.67 12.35
C LYS A 285 32.39 -12.10 11.81
N SER A 286 33.57 -12.49 11.34
CA SER A 286 33.84 -13.83 10.83
C SER A 286 33.52 -14.85 11.92
N GLN A 287 32.34 -15.47 11.84
CA GLN A 287 32.16 -16.81 12.34
C GLN A 287 32.82 -17.73 11.33
N ASP A 288 33.72 -18.60 11.80
CA ASP A 288 34.53 -19.52 11.00
C ASP A 288 33.77 -20.08 9.77
N ASP A 289 34.48 -20.16 8.64
CA ASP A 289 34.08 -20.81 7.39
C ASP A 289 33.83 -22.33 7.59
N SER A 290 32.76 -22.69 8.31
CA SER A 290 32.39 -24.08 8.59
C SER A 290 30.99 -24.42 8.08
N VAL A 291 30.55 -23.81 6.99
CA VAL A 291 29.47 -24.35 6.15
C VAL A 291 29.91 -24.27 4.69
N GLN A 292 30.93 -25.06 4.36
CA GLN A 292 31.08 -25.57 3.00
C GLN A 292 30.04 -26.66 2.78
N GLY A 293 29.26 -26.51 1.70
CA GLY A 293 28.56 -27.59 1.03
C GLY A 293 27.21 -27.94 1.63
N GLU A 294 26.15 -27.42 1.02
CA GLU A 294 25.01 -28.26 0.61
C GLU A 294 24.17 -27.47 -0.42
N ASN A 295 24.46 -27.77 -1.69
CA ASN A 295 23.60 -27.78 -2.87
C ASN A 295 22.92 -26.47 -3.31
N GLU A 296 23.68 -25.68 -4.08
CA GLU A 296 23.14 -25.07 -5.30
C GLU A 296 22.97 -26.21 -6.32
N ASP A 297 21.72 -26.62 -6.57
CA ASP A 297 21.19 -27.31 -7.75
C ASP A 297 19.92 -28.05 -7.32
N ASP A 298 18.76 -27.39 -7.43
CA ASP A 298 17.56 -28.01 -8.01
C ASP A 298 16.35 -27.06 -8.01
N MET A 299 15.64 -27.15 -9.13
CA MET A 299 14.27 -26.73 -9.41
C MET A 299 14.03 -25.28 -9.88
N ASP A 300 14.37 -25.10 -11.16
CA ASP A 300 13.38 -24.71 -12.16
C ASP A 300 12.11 -25.60 -12.08
N GLU A 301 10.95 -25.01 -12.40
CA GLU A 301 9.66 -25.68 -12.72
C GLU A 301 8.87 -26.34 -11.57
N GLU A 302 7.94 -25.62 -10.94
CA GLU A 302 6.47 -25.69 -11.12
C GLU A 302 5.71 -24.79 -10.11
#